data_AF-A0AAU4ZML9-F1
#
_entry.id   AF-A0AAU4ZML9-F1
#
_cell.length_a   1.000
_cell.length_b   1.000
_cell.length_c   1.000
_cell.angle_alpha   90.00
_cell.angle_beta   90.00
_cell.angle_gamma   90.00
#
_symmetry.space_group_name_H-M   'P 1'
#
loop_
_entity.id
_entity.type
_entity.pdbx_description
1 polymer ?
#
loop_
_entity_poly.entity_id
_entity_poly.type
_entity_poly.pdbx_seq_one_letter_code
_entity_poly.pdbx_strand_id
1 'polypeptide(L)'
;MGDVVTVPEKYGLGPIEVTAITGGEVDMVAPLTGSGYSVSGCSGGGGVSSNGSGGVGLSCGEGPAATINDAMSLKVVEIRDAAAVLRIEPAG
;
A
#
# COMPACT_ATOMS: atom_id res chain seq x y z
N MET A 1 -7.62 -9.67 8.52
CA MET A 1 -6.95 -9.05 7.38
C MET A 1 -7.63 -9.45 6.09
N GLY A 2 -7.49 -8.61 5.07
CA GLY A 2 -8.37 -8.60 3.90
C GLY A 2 -9.21 -7.31 3.80
N ASP A 3 -8.88 -6.28 4.59
CA ASP A 3 -9.47 -4.95 4.39
C ASP A 3 -8.95 -4.40 3.07
N VAL A 4 -9.88 -3.96 2.23
CA VAL A 4 -9.58 -3.46 0.89
C VAL A 4 -9.85 -1.97 0.83
N VAL A 5 -8.82 -1.21 0.47
CA VAL A 5 -8.88 0.23 0.25
C VAL A 5 -8.86 0.48 -1.25
N THR A 6 -9.96 0.99 -1.78
CA THR A 6 -10.04 1.33 -3.20
C THR A 6 -9.35 2.65 -3.46
N VAL A 7 -8.49 2.69 -4.46
CA VAL A 7 -7.82 3.91 -4.91
C VAL A 7 -8.14 4.17 -6.39
N PRO A 8 -8.07 5.43 -6.85
CA PRO A 8 -8.20 5.76 -8.25
C PRO A 8 -7.18 5.02 -9.14
N GLU A 9 -7.64 4.42 -10.23
CA GLU A 9 -6.78 3.67 -11.17
C GLU A 9 -5.63 4.49 -11.75
N LYS A 10 -5.79 5.82 -11.83
CA LYS A 10 -4.74 6.76 -12.29
C LYS A 10 -3.46 6.73 -11.45
N TYR A 11 -3.49 6.14 -10.25
CA TYR A 11 -2.32 5.94 -9.42
C TYR A 11 -1.51 4.69 -9.81
N GLY A 12 -1.97 3.92 -10.82
CA GLY A 12 -1.28 2.73 -11.30
C GLY A 12 -1.46 1.49 -10.42
N LEU A 13 -2.28 1.61 -9.36
CA LEU A 13 -2.67 0.51 -8.48
C LEU A 13 -4.17 0.27 -8.61
N GLY A 14 -4.56 -1.00 -8.49
CA GLY A 14 -5.93 -1.37 -8.17
C GLY A 14 -6.18 -1.28 -6.66
N PRO A 15 -7.28 -1.89 -6.18
CA PRO A 15 -7.58 -1.91 -4.75
C PRO A 15 -6.43 -2.48 -3.93
N ILE A 16 -6.06 -1.78 -2.86
CA ILE A 16 -4.99 -2.16 -1.95
C ILE A 16 -5.58 -3.02 -0.85
N GLU A 17 -5.08 -4.24 -0.67
CA GLU A 17 -5.47 -5.15 0.39
C GLU A 17 -4.46 -5.10 1.54
N VAL A 18 -4.92 -4.98 2.79
CA VAL A 18 -4.08 -5.11 3.98
C VAL A 18 -3.96 -6.60 4.34
N THR A 19 -2.75 -7.14 4.24
CA THR A 19 -2.44 -8.56 4.47
C THR A 19 -1.93 -8.83 5.88
N ALA A 20 -1.19 -7.89 6.47
CA ALA A 20 -0.72 -7.98 7.85
C ALA A 20 -0.48 -6.59 8.48
N ILE A 21 -0.52 -6.54 9.82
CA ILE A 21 -0.16 -5.41 10.66
C ILE A 21 0.65 -6.02 11.79
N THR A 22 1.97 -5.94 11.70
CA THR A 22 2.87 -6.59 12.65
C THR A 22 4.15 -5.78 12.82
N GLY A 23 4.77 -5.83 14.00
CA GLY A 23 6.07 -5.20 14.21
C GLY A 23 6.10 -3.67 14.02
N GLY A 24 4.95 -2.98 14.04
CA GLY A 24 4.87 -1.55 13.74
C GLY A 24 4.87 -1.23 12.24
N GLU A 25 4.61 -2.22 11.40
CA GLU A 25 4.45 -2.07 9.96
C GLU A 25 3.09 -2.60 9.49
N VAL A 26 2.62 -2.06 8.36
CA VAL A 26 1.43 -2.49 7.64
C VAL A 26 1.88 -3.09 6.32
N ASP A 27 1.63 -4.39 6.17
CA ASP A 27 1.85 -5.12 4.93
C ASP A 27 0.60 -5.05 4.05
N MET A 28 0.81 -4.72 2.79
CA MET A 28 -0.25 -4.49 1.81
C MET A 28 0.10 -5.13 0.47
N VAL A 29 -0.92 -5.52 -0.29
CA VAL A 29 -0.78 -5.99 -1.66
C VAL A 29 -1.78 -5.29 -2.57
N ALA A 30 -1.33 -4.87 -3.76
CA ALA A 30 -2.20 -4.30 -4.77
C ALA A 30 -1.85 -4.83 -6.17
N PRO A 31 -2.84 -5.09 -7.04
CA PRO A 31 -2.57 -5.36 -8.44
C PRO A 31 -2.13 -4.07 -9.15
N LEU A 32 -1.31 -4.21 -10.20
CA LEU A 32 -0.97 -3.09 -11.08
C LEU A 32 -2.07 -2.89 -12.12
N THR A 33 -2.46 -1.64 -12.35
CA THR A 33 -3.39 -1.27 -13.43
C THR A 33 -2.67 -0.78 -14.68
N GLY A 34 -1.36 -0.49 -14.59
CA GLY A 34 -0.54 0.01 -15.69
C GLY A 34 0.84 -0.63 -15.77
N SER A 35 1.59 -0.28 -16.82
CA SER A 35 2.97 -0.71 -17.00
C SER A 35 3.92 0.21 -16.25
N GLY A 36 4.53 -0.30 -15.18
CA GLY A 36 5.51 0.43 -14.36
C GLY A 36 5.09 0.49 -12.90
N TYR A 37 6.06 0.28 -12.02
CA TYR A 37 5.89 0.41 -10.58
C TYR A 37 7.13 1.07 -9.98
N SER A 38 6.91 2.17 -9.25
CA SER A 38 7.92 2.79 -8.41
C SER A 38 7.35 3.05 -7.02
N VAL A 39 8.19 2.89 -6.01
CA VAL A 39 7.87 3.26 -4.64
C VAL A 39 9.09 3.90 -3.99
N SER A 40 8.82 4.89 -3.14
CA SER A 40 9.80 5.53 -2.28
C SER A 40 9.19 5.72 -0.90
N GLY A 41 9.97 5.56 0.17
CA GLY A 41 9.49 5.72 1.55
C GLY A 41 8.83 4.48 2.19
N CYS A 42 8.46 3.48 1.39
CA CYS A 42 8.09 2.15 1.87
C CYS A 42 8.96 1.08 1.21
N SER A 43 9.04 -0.09 1.86
CA SER A 43 9.63 -1.28 1.24
C SER A 43 8.68 -1.80 0.16
N GLY A 44 9.21 -2.02 -1.04
CA GLY A 44 8.44 -2.51 -2.20
C GLY A 44 8.98 -3.83 -2.74
N GLY A 45 8.08 -4.68 -3.23
CA GLY A 45 8.44 -5.96 -3.85
C GLY A 45 7.26 -6.65 -4.53
N GLY A 46 7.42 -7.93 -4.82
CA GLY A 46 6.31 -8.79 -5.22
C GLY A 46 5.53 -9.27 -3.99
N GLY A 47 4.21 -9.38 -4.10
CA GLY A 47 3.33 -9.83 -3.03
C GLY A 47 2.22 -10.75 -3.54
N VAL A 48 1.62 -11.49 -2.62
CA VAL A 48 0.44 -12.33 -2.87
C VAL A 48 -0.69 -11.88 -1.96
N SER A 49 -1.86 -11.64 -2.55
CA SER A 49 -3.07 -11.30 -1.82
C SER A 49 -3.63 -12.51 -1.07
N SER A 50 -4.61 -12.30 -0.18
CA SER A 50 -5.23 -13.41 0.56
C SER A 50 -6.00 -14.38 -0.34
N ASN A 51 -6.41 -13.95 -1.54
CA ASN A 51 -7.08 -14.82 -2.52
C ASN A 51 -6.09 -15.53 -3.48
N GLY A 52 -4.78 -15.35 -3.29
CA GLY A 52 -3.75 -16.00 -4.09
C GLY A 52 -3.42 -15.27 -5.40
N SER A 53 -3.97 -14.09 -5.65
CA SER A 53 -3.56 -13.25 -6.77
C SER A 53 -2.20 -12.60 -6.50
N GLY A 54 -1.36 -12.54 -7.55
CA GLY A 54 -0.08 -11.82 -7.48
C GLY A 54 -0.28 -10.32 -7.65
N GLY A 55 0.58 -9.55 -6.99
CA GLY A 55 0.60 -8.10 -7.12
C GLY A 55 1.90 -7.52 -6.60
N VAL A 56 1.88 -6.21 -6.40
CA VAL A 56 2.94 -5.49 -5.71
C VAL A 56 2.71 -5.57 -4.21
N GLY A 57 3.73 -6.00 -3.49
CA GLY A 57 3.81 -5.92 -2.04
C GLY A 57 4.39 -4.58 -1.58
N LEU A 58 3.78 -4.03 -0.52
CA LEU A 58 4.18 -2.81 0.16
C LEU A 58 4.27 -3.10 1.66
N SER A 59 5.38 -2.73 2.30
CA SER A 59 5.44 -2.63 3.77
C SER A 59 5.79 -1.21 4.18
N CYS A 60 4.93 -0.63 5.02
CA CYS A 60 5.04 0.74 5.50
C CYS A 60 4.88 0.80 7.02
N GLY A 61 5.84 1.42 7.71
CA GLY A 61 5.67 1.84 9.10
C GLY A 61 5.02 3.21 9.23
N GLU A 62 4.72 3.63 10.45
CA GLU A 62 4.39 5.03 10.74
C GLU A 62 5.52 5.96 10.31
N GLY A 63 5.20 7.10 9.71
CA GLY A 63 6.23 8.08 9.37
C GLY A 63 5.92 8.94 8.15
N PRO A 64 6.95 9.37 7.40
CA PRO A 64 6.75 10.19 6.21
C PRO A 64 5.92 9.44 5.16
N ALA A 65 5.20 10.18 4.33
CA ALA A 65 4.43 9.57 3.25
C ALA A 65 5.37 8.91 2.25
N ALA A 66 5.04 7.69 1.84
CA ALA A 66 5.61 7.06 0.68
C ALA A 66 4.98 7.61 -0.58
N THR A 67 5.76 7.67 -1.65
CA THR A 67 5.27 8.04 -2.98
C THR A 67 5.26 6.81 -3.87
N ILE A 68 4.12 6.56 -4.49
CA ILE A 68 3.87 5.44 -5.41
C ILE A 68 3.62 6.02 -6.80
N ASN A 69 4.37 5.52 -7.79
CA ASN A 69 4.26 5.88 -9.20
C ASN A 69 4.28 7.40 -9.49
N ASP A 70 4.92 8.18 -8.61
CA ASP A 70 4.92 9.66 -8.63
C ASP A 70 3.51 10.29 -8.70
N ALA A 71 2.48 9.52 -8.34
CA ALA A 71 1.08 9.88 -8.55
C ALA A 71 0.25 9.81 -7.26
N MET A 72 0.67 8.99 -6.30
CA MET A 72 -0.02 8.78 -5.03
C MET A 72 0.94 8.91 -3.85
N SER A 73 0.51 9.61 -2.82
CA SER A 73 1.12 9.60 -1.50
C SER A 73 0.34 8.67 -0.56
N LEU A 74 1.05 7.75 0.08
CA LEU A 74 0.52 6.82 1.07
C LEU A 74 1.24 7.05 2.40
N LYS A 75 0.49 7.38 3.44
CA LYS A 75 1.04 7.56 4.77
C LYS A 75 0.31 6.67 5.77
N VAL A 76 1.07 5.89 6.53
CA VAL A 76 0.56 5.29 7.76
C VAL A 76 0.64 6.36 8.85
N VAL A 77 -0.54 6.83 9.27
CA VAL A 77 -0.67 7.92 10.25
C VAL A 77 -0.53 7.38 11.67
N GLU A 78 -1.08 6.20 11.91
CA GLU A 78 -1.11 5.54 13.21
C GLU A 78 -1.29 4.04 13.00
N ILE A 79 -0.58 3.24 13.80
CA ILE A 79 -0.75 1.80 13.95
C ILE A 79 -1.12 1.53 15.41
N ARG A 80 -2.22 0.84 15.59
CA ARG A 80 -2.64 0.22 16.86
C ARG A 80 -2.63 -1.29 16.68
N ASP A 81 -2.62 -2.02 17.79
CA ASP A 81 -2.61 -3.49 17.88
C ASP A 81 -2.84 -4.25 16.55
N ALA A 82 -4.07 -4.23 16.03
CA ALA A 82 -4.44 -4.88 14.77
C ALA A 82 -5.12 -3.93 13.76
N ALA A 83 -4.91 -2.62 13.90
CA ALA A 83 -5.56 -1.61 13.06
C ALA A 83 -4.58 -0.50 12.68
N ALA A 84 -4.72 0.02 11.46
CA ALA A 84 -3.90 1.14 11.00
C ALA A 84 -4.77 2.20 10.34
N VAL A 85 -4.36 3.47 10.50
CA VAL A 85 -4.97 4.60 9.81
C VAL A 85 -4.09 4.97 8.62
N LEU A 86 -4.63 4.79 7.42
CA LEU A 86 -3.98 5.16 6.18
C LEU A 86 -4.51 6.50 5.68
N ARG A 87 -3.59 7.40 5.31
CA ARG A 87 -3.91 8.61 4.55
C ARG A 87 -3.41 8.40 3.12
N ILE A 88 -4.33 8.56 2.18
CA ILE A 88 -4.08 8.42 0.74
C ILE A 88 -4.48 9.71 0.04
N GLU A 89 -3.56 10.28 -0.73
CA GLU A 89 -3.78 11.51 -1.47
C GLU A 89 -2.98 11.51 -2.79
N PRO A 90 -3.31 12.37 -3.77
CA PRO A 90 -2.45 12.57 -4.94
C PRO A 90 -1.05 13.02 -4.51
N ALA A 91 -0.02 12.60 -5.23
CA ALA A 91 1.33 13.14 -5.06
C ALA A 91 1.40 14.58 -5.61
N GLY A 92 1.97 15.51 -4.84
CA GLY A 92 2.10 16.93 -5.21
C GLY A 92 1.92 17.88 -4.04
#